data_AF-A0AAN9UE64-F1
#
_entry.id   AF-A0AAN9UE64-F1
#
_cell.length_a   1.000
_cell.length_b   1.000
_cell.length_c   1.000
_cell.angle_alpha   90.00
_cell.angle_beta   90.00
_cell.angle_gamma   90.00
#
_symmetry.space_group_name_H-M   'P 1'
#
loop_
_entity.id
_entity.type
_entity.pdbx_description
1 polymer ?
#
loop_
_entity_poly.entity_id
_entity_poly.type
_entity_poly.pdbx_seq_one_letter_code
_entity_poly.pdbx_strand_id
1 'polypeptide(L)'
;MGLDFEGLAISDRKIIVAIDFGTTDLEPSLQPSSSSQRSTNRYDALELVAEYLSKLGEHFLYTLRQKLGGAFVSKVPLEFILTVPAIWSDLAKSKTLIACQRAGHPFQGRKITLVSEPEAAAIYTLHGLDPHDLQVGDSFVICDAGGGTVDLISYTITTLQPILEIKEASVGSGALCGSTYLNQRFEMFLRSRLKNEDGFDDELVAEAMERFEDQVSSEAPISLLRYYAE
;
A
#
# COMPACT_ATOMS: atom_id res chain seq x y z
N MET A 1 0.93 -21.33 -13.50
CA MET A 1 0.68 -22.56 -12.71
C MET A 1 -0.65 -22.39 -12.01
N GLY A 2 -1.64 -23.23 -12.33
CA GLY A 2 -2.91 -23.23 -11.60
C GLY A 2 -2.68 -23.74 -10.19
N LEU A 3 -3.25 -23.07 -9.19
CA LEU A 3 -3.25 -23.54 -7.80
C LEU A 3 -4.07 -24.83 -7.76
N ASP A 4 -3.40 -25.97 -7.62
CA ASP A 4 -4.05 -27.26 -7.44
C ASP A 4 -4.57 -27.37 -6.00
N PHE A 5 -5.89 -27.24 -5.86
CA PHE A 5 -6.59 -27.34 -4.59
C PHE A 5 -7.10 -28.76 -4.30
N GLU A 6 -6.84 -29.78 -5.13
CA GLU A 6 -7.50 -31.09 -4.99
C GLU A 6 -6.95 -31.95 -3.84
N GLY A 7 -5.74 -31.68 -3.34
CA GLY A 7 -5.09 -32.45 -2.28
C GLY A 7 -5.37 -32.03 -0.83
N LEU A 8 -5.93 -30.84 -0.58
CA LEU A 8 -6.18 -30.34 0.78
C LEU A 8 -7.61 -30.66 1.25
N ALA A 9 -7.75 -31.26 2.43
CA ALA A 9 -9.05 -31.35 3.10
C ALA A 9 -9.65 -29.95 3.23
N ILE A 10 -10.97 -29.81 3.05
CA ILE A 10 -11.66 -28.50 3.09
C ILE A 10 -11.40 -27.77 4.43
N SER A 11 -11.13 -28.50 5.52
CA SER A 11 -10.77 -27.95 6.84
C SER A 11 -9.44 -27.18 6.86
N ASP A 12 -8.53 -27.50 5.94
CA ASP A 12 -7.16 -26.97 5.94
C ASP A 12 -7.01 -25.79 4.97
N ARG A 13 -8.06 -25.52 4.19
CA ARG A 13 -8.09 -24.40 3.24
C ARG A 13 -8.41 -23.12 4.00
N LYS A 14 -7.55 -22.12 3.83
CA LYS A 14 -7.78 -20.76 4.30
C LYS A 14 -7.65 -19.82 3.12
N ILE A 15 -8.56 -18.86 3.01
CA ILE A 15 -8.37 -17.74 2.09
C ILE A 15 -7.67 -16.65 2.88
N ILE A 16 -6.47 -16.32 2.43
CA ILE A 16 -5.67 -15.19 2.92
C ILE A 16 -5.92 -14.03 1.98
N VAL A 17 -6.31 -12.89 2.55
CA VAL A 17 -6.57 -11.66 1.81
C VAL A 17 -5.50 -10.65 2.19
N ALA A 18 -4.73 -10.18 1.21
CA ALA A 18 -3.80 -9.07 1.37
C ALA A 18 -4.51 -7.75 1.01
N ILE A 19 -4.54 -6.78 1.92
CA ILE A 19 -5.04 -5.42 1.65
C ILE A 19 -3.92 -4.44 1.91
N ASP A 20 -3.64 -3.61 0.91
CA ASP A 20 -2.66 -2.54 0.97
C ASP A 20 -3.31 -1.18 1.25
N PHE A 21 -2.74 -0.43 2.18
CA PHE A 21 -3.23 0.88 2.57
C PHE A 21 -2.19 1.94 2.24
N GLY A 22 -2.42 2.69 1.16
CA GLY A 22 -1.74 3.97 0.99
C GLY A 22 -1.93 4.86 2.23
N THR A 23 -0.84 5.50 2.68
CA THR A 23 -0.76 6.31 3.90
C THR A 23 -1.98 7.22 4.14
N THR A 24 -2.66 7.06 5.27
CA THR A 24 -3.67 8.03 5.77
C THR A 24 -3.34 8.67 7.11
N ASP A 25 -2.26 8.25 7.81
CA ASP A 25 -1.83 8.86 9.08
C ASP A 25 -0.46 9.54 8.86
N LEU A 26 -0.48 10.86 8.68
CA LEU A 26 0.72 11.70 8.70
C LEU A 26 1.14 11.91 10.17
N GLU A 27 2.44 11.80 10.48
CA GLU A 27 2.93 12.31 11.76
C GLU A 27 2.51 13.79 11.93
N PRO A 28 2.09 14.23 13.14
CA PRO A 28 1.70 15.60 13.38
C PRO A 28 2.78 16.64 13.03
N SER A 29 4.05 16.24 13.07
CA SER A 29 5.24 17.02 12.70
C SER A 29 5.33 17.37 11.20
N LEU A 30 4.62 16.61 10.36
CA LEU A 30 4.66 16.71 8.90
C LEU A 30 3.38 17.31 8.30
N GLN A 31 2.44 17.76 9.14
CA GLN A 31 1.25 18.47 8.66
C GLN A 31 1.63 19.89 8.21
N PRO A 32 1.22 20.33 7.01
CA PRO A 32 1.43 21.71 6.60
C PRO A 32 0.68 22.64 7.55
N SER A 33 1.39 23.64 8.08
CA SER A 33 0.81 24.68 8.92
C SER A 33 -0.20 25.49 8.12
N SER A 34 -1.51 25.27 8.33
CA SER A 34 -2.54 26.18 7.84
C SER A 34 -3.56 26.52 8.92
N SER A 35 -3.37 27.71 9.48
CA SER A 35 -4.39 28.55 10.07
C SER A 35 -5.52 28.80 9.06
N SER A 36 -6.72 28.25 9.31
CA SER A 36 -8.02 28.74 8.81
C SER A 36 -9.14 27.87 9.39
N GLN A 37 -9.78 28.34 10.47
CA GLN A 37 -11.02 27.76 10.97
C GLN A 37 -12.15 28.06 9.98
N ARG A 38 -12.50 27.10 9.13
CA ARG A 38 -13.84 27.01 8.52
C ARG A 38 -14.56 25.82 9.13
N SER A 39 -15.79 26.04 9.56
CA SER A 39 -16.70 25.02 10.11
C SER A 39 -17.11 24.03 9.02
N THR A 40 -16.31 23.01 8.79
CA THR A 40 -16.68 21.84 8.00
C THR A 40 -16.95 20.70 8.97
N ASN A 41 -18.00 19.88 8.74
CA ASN A 41 -18.16 18.60 9.42
C ASN A 41 -16.82 17.85 9.34
N ARG A 42 -16.06 17.84 10.44
CA ARG A 42 -14.81 17.08 10.52
C ARG A 42 -15.23 15.63 10.69
N TYR A 43 -15.33 14.92 9.58
CA TYR A 43 -15.42 13.47 9.59
C TYR A 43 -14.21 12.93 10.37
N ASP A 44 -14.46 12.01 11.30
CA ASP A 44 -13.39 11.32 12.01
C ASP A 44 -12.66 10.41 11.00
N ALA A 45 -11.34 10.55 10.89
CA ALA A 45 -10.55 9.76 9.93
C ALA A 45 -10.75 8.25 10.15
N LEU A 46 -10.91 7.83 11.42
CA LEU A 46 -11.19 6.45 11.76
C LEU A 46 -12.56 5.97 11.26
N GLU A 47 -13.58 6.84 11.27
CA GLU A 47 -14.90 6.52 10.72
C GLU A 47 -14.85 6.39 9.19
N LEU A 48 -14.16 7.31 8.51
CA LEU A 48 -14.00 7.25 7.06
C LEU A 48 -13.25 5.98 6.62
N VAL A 49 -12.16 5.63 7.30
CA VAL A 49 -11.40 4.41 7.01
C VAL A 49 -12.25 3.17 7.29
N ALA A 50 -13.03 3.15 8.38
CA ALA A 50 -13.93 2.04 8.68
C ALA A 50 -15.04 1.87 7.62
N GLU A 51 -15.62 2.97 7.14
CA GLU A 51 -16.63 2.94 6.09
C GLU A 51 -16.03 2.44 4.76
N TYR A 52 -14.87 2.97 4.37
CA TYR A 52 -14.13 2.49 3.20
C TYR A 52 -13.85 0.99 3.29
N LEU A 53 -13.32 0.54 4.43
CA LEU A 53 -13.03 -0.87 4.68
C LEU A 53 -14.27 -1.75 4.63
N SER A 54 -15.39 -1.24 5.14
CA SER A 54 -16.67 -1.94 5.06
C SER A 54 -17.05 -2.18 3.60
N LYS A 55 -16.98 -1.15 2.76
CA LYS A 55 -17.32 -1.25 1.34
C LYS A 55 -16.34 -2.12 0.55
N LEU A 56 -15.05 -1.97 0.79
CA LEU A 56 -14.01 -2.79 0.17
C LEU A 56 -14.20 -4.26 0.53
N GLY A 57 -14.42 -4.56 1.81
CA GLY A 57 -14.64 -5.91 2.30
C GLY A 57 -15.95 -6.53 1.80
N GLU A 58 -17.03 -5.76 1.72
CA GLU A 58 -18.31 -6.19 1.11
C GLU A 58 -18.12 -6.57 -0.36
N HIS A 59 -17.44 -5.71 -1.13
CA HIS A 59 -17.15 -5.95 -2.54
C HIS A 59 -16.24 -7.17 -2.74
N PHE A 60 -15.24 -7.34 -1.87
CA PHE A 60 -14.36 -8.51 -1.87
C PHE A 60 -15.15 -9.81 -1.63
N LEU A 61 -15.98 -9.85 -0.58
CA LEU A 61 -16.80 -11.03 -0.28
C LEU A 61 -17.80 -11.34 -1.40
N TYR A 62 -18.39 -10.31 -2.01
CA TYR A 62 -19.23 -10.47 -3.19
C TYR A 62 -18.45 -11.12 -4.34
N THR A 63 -17.26 -10.60 -4.65
CA THR A 63 -16.41 -11.12 -5.74
C THR A 63 -15.99 -12.57 -5.48
N LEU A 64 -15.61 -12.91 -4.25
CA LEU A 64 -15.31 -14.30 -3.87
C LEU A 64 -16.50 -15.23 -4.11
N ARG A 65 -17.71 -14.82 -3.73
CA ARG A 65 -18.93 -15.64 -3.92
C ARG A 65 -19.23 -15.84 -5.40
N GLN A 66 -18.97 -14.85 -6.26
CA GLN A 66 -19.12 -14.99 -7.71
C GLN A 66 -18.08 -15.96 -8.30
N LYS A 67 -16.82 -15.88 -7.86
CA LYS A 67 -15.73 -16.70 -8.44
C LYS A 67 -15.67 -18.13 -7.89
N LEU A 68 -15.95 -18.32 -6.59
CA LEU A 68 -15.76 -19.59 -5.89
C LEU A 68 -17.09 -20.26 -5.45
N GLY A 69 -18.22 -19.56 -5.58
CA GLY A 69 -19.53 -20.03 -5.15
C GLY A 69 -19.83 -19.74 -3.69
N GLY A 70 -21.06 -19.30 -3.40
CA GLY A 70 -21.47 -18.90 -2.05
C GLY A 70 -21.40 -20.03 -1.01
N ALA A 71 -21.67 -21.27 -1.42
CA ALA A 71 -21.61 -22.43 -0.52
C ALA A 71 -20.18 -22.74 -0.04
N PHE A 72 -19.17 -22.50 -0.89
CA PHE A 72 -17.77 -22.68 -0.54
C PHE A 72 -17.30 -21.58 0.41
N VAL A 73 -17.52 -20.32 0.03
CA VAL A 73 -17.11 -19.14 0.83
C VAL A 73 -17.72 -19.14 2.23
N SER A 74 -18.93 -19.70 2.40
CA SER A 74 -19.58 -19.76 3.71
C SER A 74 -19.03 -20.86 4.64
N LYS A 75 -18.32 -21.85 4.09
CA LYS A 75 -17.78 -23.01 4.84
C LYS A 75 -16.28 -22.89 5.12
N VAL A 76 -15.58 -22.07 4.34
CA VAL A 76 -14.12 -21.93 4.43
C VAL A 76 -13.76 -20.76 5.35
N PRO A 77 -12.90 -20.96 6.35
CA PRO A 77 -12.38 -19.87 7.18
C PRO A 77 -11.67 -18.80 6.35
N LEU A 78 -11.97 -17.54 6.66
CA LEU A 78 -11.35 -16.37 6.05
C LEU A 78 -10.42 -15.71 7.07
N GLU A 79 -9.16 -15.51 6.69
CA GLU A 79 -8.18 -14.73 7.46
C GLU A 79 -7.73 -13.52 6.61
N PHE A 80 -7.64 -12.35 7.23
CA PHE A 80 -7.14 -11.13 6.60
C PHE A 80 -5.72 -10.84 7.05
N ILE A 81 -4.85 -10.52 6.09
CA ILE A 81 -3.51 -9.99 6.32
C ILE A 81 -3.50 -8.60 5.68
N LEU A 82 -3.26 -7.55 6.46
CA LEU A 82 -3.24 -6.19 5.93
C LEU A 82 -1.82 -5.68 6.01
N THR A 83 -1.33 -5.14 4.89
CA THR A 83 -0.03 -4.49 4.85
C THR A 83 -0.17 -3.09 5.43
N VAL A 84 0.85 -2.64 6.16
CA VAL A 84 0.95 -1.28 6.69
C VAL A 84 2.37 -0.78 6.52
N PRO A 85 2.60 0.54 6.42
CA PRO A 85 3.95 1.06 6.31
C PRO A 85 4.82 0.66 7.52
N ALA A 86 6.08 0.29 7.26
CA ALA A 86 6.99 -0.16 8.33
C ALA A 86 7.26 0.92 9.38
N ILE A 87 7.30 2.20 8.96
CA ILE A 87 7.56 3.37 9.80
C ILE A 87 6.37 3.76 10.69
N TRP A 88 5.22 3.09 10.59
CA TRP A 88 4.07 3.42 11.41
C TRP A 88 4.25 3.09 12.89
N SER A 89 3.83 4.04 13.73
CA SER A 89 3.72 3.84 15.17
C SER A 89 2.73 2.73 15.53
N ASP A 90 2.91 2.11 16.70
CA ASP A 90 1.97 1.12 17.23
C ASP A 90 0.54 1.67 17.38
N LEU A 91 0.41 2.98 17.63
CA LEU A 91 -0.88 3.64 17.67
C LEU A 91 -1.57 3.63 16.29
N ALA A 92 -0.85 3.95 15.22
CA ALA A 92 -1.38 3.92 13.86
C ALA A 92 -1.80 2.50 13.46
N LYS A 93 -0.94 1.50 13.74
CA LYS A 93 -1.24 0.07 13.55
C LYS A 93 -2.50 -0.35 14.32
N SER A 94 -2.63 0.06 15.58
CA SER A 94 -3.80 -0.21 16.41
C SER A 94 -5.07 0.44 15.86
N LYS A 95 -4.99 1.69 15.38
CA LYS A 95 -6.13 2.36 14.74
C LYS A 95 -6.63 1.61 13.50
N THR A 96 -5.74 1.05 12.67
CA THR A 96 -6.14 0.23 11.51
C THR A 96 -6.94 -0.99 11.95
N LEU A 97 -6.51 -1.69 13.00
CA LEU A 97 -7.27 -2.82 13.55
C LEU A 97 -8.64 -2.39 14.09
N ILE A 98 -8.70 -1.25 14.78
CA ILE A 98 -9.97 -0.68 15.26
C ILE A 98 -10.88 -0.32 14.07
N ALA A 99 -10.32 0.22 12.98
CA ALA A 99 -11.07 0.54 11.77
C ALA A 99 -11.68 -0.73 11.15
N CYS A 100 -10.91 -1.81 11.04
CA CYS A 100 -11.43 -3.10 10.58
C CYS A 100 -12.55 -3.63 11.49
N GLN A 101 -12.42 -3.50 12.81
CA GLN A 101 -13.47 -3.90 13.74
C GLN A 101 -14.75 -3.08 13.55
N ARG A 102 -14.62 -1.74 13.35
CA ARG A 102 -15.75 -0.84 13.09
C ARG A 102 -16.40 -1.08 11.71
N ALA A 103 -15.62 -1.53 10.72
CA ALA A 103 -16.12 -1.86 9.38
C ALA A 103 -17.15 -3.02 9.39
N GLY A 104 -17.22 -3.80 10.47
CA GLY A 104 -18.33 -4.71 10.73
C GLY A 104 -18.29 -5.97 9.89
N HIS A 105 -19.39 -6.28 9.21
CA HIS A 105 -19.67 -7.59 8.59
C HIS A 105 -18.50 -8.20 7.78
N PRO A 106 -17.66 -7.46 7.02
CA PRO A 106 -16.54 -8.05 6.30
C PRO A 106 -15.38 -8.55 7.17
N PHE A 107 -15.22 -8.04 8.39
CA PHE A 107 -14.13 -8.41 9.30
C PHE A 107 -14.61 -9.06 10.59
N GLN A 108 -15.91 -8.95 10.91
CA GLN A 108 -16.50 -9.46 12.13
C GLN A 108 -16.26 -10.98 12.31
N GLY A 109 -15.68 -11.34 13.46
CA GLY A 109 -15.39 -12.73 13.83
C GLY A 109 -14.27 -13.39 13.02
N ARG A 110 -13.51 -12.62 12.22
CA ARG A 110 -12.41 -13.13 11.40
C ARG A 110 -11.07 -12.70 11.98
N LYS A 111 -10.05 -13.53 11.78
CA LYS A 111 -8.68 -13.20 12.20
C LYS A 111 -8.10 -12.14 11.28
N ILE A 112 -7.47 -11.14 11.87
CA ILE A 112 -6.84 -10.02 11.19
C ILE A 112 -5.41 -9.94 11.68
N THR A 113 -4.45 -9.98 10.75
CA THR A 113 -3.02 -9.88 11.03
C THR A 113 -2.47 -8.68 10.27
N LEU A 114 -1.62 -7.90 10.90
CA LEU A 114 -0.86 -6.87 10.19
C LEU A 114 0.50 -7.45 9.79
N VAL A 115 0.96 -7.10 8.61
CA VAL A 115 2.34 -7.31 8.15
C VAL A 115 2.87 -5.97 7.64
N SER A 116 4.17 -5.72 7.68
CA SER A 116 4.66 -4.50 7.03
C SER A 116 4.64 -4.67 5.50
N GLU A 117 4.34 -3.59 4.78
CA GLU A 117 4.46 -3.51 3.31
C GLU A 117 5.83 -4.00 2.82
N PRO A 118 6.97 -3.52 3.36
CA PRO A 118 8.26 -3.98 2.87
C PRO A 118 8.58 -5.43 3.24
N GLU A 119 8.11 -5.98 4.38
CA GLU A 119 8.27 -7.42 4.65
C GLU A 119 7.48 -8.26 3.64
N ALA A 120 6.24 -7.86 3.33
CA ALA A 120 5.43 -8.55 2.34
C ALA A 120 6.08 -8.50 0.95
N ALA A 121 6.61 -7.33 0.55
CA ALA A 121 7.33 -7.15 -0.70
C ALA A 121 8.65 -7.95 -0.74
N ALA A 122 9.40 -8.00 0.36
CA ALA A 122 10.63 -8.78 0.48
C ALA A 122 10.36 -10.27 0.27
N ILE A 123 9.42 -10.82 1.02
CA ILE A 123 9.06 -12.24 0.97
C ILE A 123 8.57 -12.60 -0.43
N TYR A 124 7.69 -11.79 -1.03
CA TYR A 124 7.19 -12.01 -2.38
C TYR A 124 8.33 -12.03 -3.42
N THR A 125 9.24 -11.06 -3.35
CA THR A 125 10.35 -10.93 -4.29
C THR A 125 11.33 -12.09 -4.16
N LEU A 126 11.75 -12.40 -2.93
CA LEU A 126 12.72 -13.47 -2.65
C LEU A 126 12.17 -14.86 -2.99
N HIS A 127 10.86 -15.09 -2.86
CA HIS A 127 10.24 -16.33 -3.33
C HIS A 127 10.20 -16.48 -4.85
N GLY A 128 10.20 -15.37 -5.59
CA GLY A 128 10.19 -15.35 -7.05
C GLY A 128 11.58 -15.43 -7.69
N LEU A 129 12.64 -15.17 -6.94
CA LEU A 129 14.03 -15.24 -7.39
C LEU A 129 14.55 -16.69 -7.34
N ASP A 130 15.46 -17.03 -8.25
CA ASP A 130 16.18 -18.30 -8.16
C ASP A 130 17.11 -18.27 -6.94
N PRO A 131 16.99 -19.20 -5.98
CA PRO A 131 17.82 -19.21 -4.77
C PRO A 131 19.33 -19.28 -5.05
N HIS A 132 19.77 -19.69 -6.24
CA HIS A 132 21.20 -19.77 -6.57
C HIS A 132 21.89 -18.41 -6.60
N ASP A 133 21.14 -17.32 -6.78
CA ASP A 133 21.68 -15.96 -6.84
C ASP A 133 21.70 -15.25 -5.46
N LEU A 134 21.24 -15.93 -4.39
CA LEU A 134 21.12 -15.36 -3.05
C LEU A 134 21.86 -16.20 -2.01
N GLN A 135 22.49 -15.53 -1.05
CA GLN A 135 23.23 -16.16 0.03
C GLN A 135 22.77 -15.64 1.40
N VAL A 136 22.90 -16.49 2.43
CA VAL A 136 22.75 -16.02 3.81
C VAL A 136 23.82 -14.99 4.12
N GLY A 137 23.42 -13.85 4.67
CA GLY A 137 24.26 -12.69 4.89
C GLY A 137 24.14 -11.61 3.81
N ASP A 138 23.51 -11.90 2.66
CA ASP A 138 23.23 -10.88 1.66
C ASP A 138 22.25 -9.85 2.21
N SER A 139 22.50 -8.60 1.86
CA SER A 139 21.64 -7.47 2.20
C SER A 139 21.05 -6.84 0.95
N PHE A 140 19.79 -6.45 1.05
CA PHE A 140 19.06 -5.76 0.00
C PHE A 140 18.24 -4.62 0.59
N VAL A 141 17.86 -3.69 -0.28
CA VAL A 141 17.04 -2.53 0.06
C VAL A 141 15.73 -2.62 -0.70
N ILE A 142 14.63 -2.37 0.00
CA ILE A 142 13.33 -2.15 -0.60
C ILE A 142 13.08 -0.66 -0.65
N CYS A 143 12.76 -0.18 -1.85
CA CYS A 143 12.30 1.18 -2.12
C CYS A 143 10.84 1.09 -2.52
N ASP A 144 9.95 1.45 -1.59
CA ASP A 144 8.53 1.58 -1.85
C ASP A 144 8.23 3.04 -2.16
N ALA A 145 8.07 3.36 -3.45
CA ALA A 145 7.79 4.70 -3.93
C ALA A 145 6.32 4.83 -4.31
N GLY A 146 5.47 5.00 -3.31
CA GLY A 146 4.03 5.15 -3.47
C GLY A 146 3.57 6.55 -3.88
N GLY A 147 2.26 6.78 -3.79
CA GLY A 147 1.65 8.08 -4.09
C GLY A 147 1.94 9.14 -3.03
N GLY A 148 1.83 8.77 -1.75
CA GLY A 148 2.03 9.67 -0.62
C GLY A 148 3.45 9.68 -0.07
N THR A 149 4.01 8.48 0.17
CA THR A 149 5.33 8.30 0.76
C THR A 149 6.30 7.65 -0.20
N VAL A 150 7.58 7.86 0.06
CA VAL A 150 8.65 6.98 -0.40
C VAL A 150 9.32 6.42 0.85
N ASP A 151 9.32 5.10 1.00
CA ASP A 151 9.85 4.36 2.13
C ASP A 151 11.03 3.49 1.70
N LEU A 152 12.11 3.53 2.48
CA LEU A 152 13.34 2.76 2.27
C LEU A 152 13.63 1.93 3.50
N ILE A 153 13.89 0.65 3.31
CA ILE A 153 14.30 -0.25 4.39
C ILE A 153 15.28 -1.29 3.88
N SER A 154 16.21 -1.68 4.73
CA SER A 154 17.22 -2.68 4.40
C SER A 154 17.00 -3.97 5.21
N TYR A 155 17.18 -5.11 4.56
CA TYR A 155 17.11 -6.42 5.18
C TYR A 155 18.38 -7.20 4.90
N THR A 156 18.73 -8.09 5.82
CA THR A 156 19.74 -9.14 5.64
C THR A 156 19.05 -10.49 5.68
N ILE A 157 19.39 -11.38 4.73
CA ILE A 157 18.91 -12.76 4.71
C ILE A 157 19.61 -13.54 5.83
N THR A 158 18.83 -14.10 6.75
CA THR A 158 19.36 -14.92 7.86
C THR A 158 19.22 -16.42 7.58
N THR A 159 18.18 -16.81 6.85
CA THR A 159 17.92 -18.21 6.48
C THR A 159 17.28 -18.24 5.09
N LEU A 160 17.76 -19.11 4.19
CA LEU A 160 17.11 -19.35 2.88
C LEU A 160 16.21 -20.59 2.89
N GLN A 161 16.62 -21.63 3.62
CA GLN A 161 15.95 -22.93 3.70
C GLN A 161 16.08 -23.49 5.13
N PRO A 162 15.08 -24.24 5.63
CA PRO A 162 13.83 -24.61 4.95
C PRO A 162 12.77 -23.50 4.90
N ILE A 163 12.95 -22.43 5.69
CA ILE A 163 12.06 -21.27 5.76
C ILE A 163 12.90 -20.04 5.48
N LEU A 164 12.44 -19.18 4.56
CA LEU A 164 13.08 -17.91 4.29
C LEU A 164 12.88 -16.99 5.51
N GLU A 165 13.99 -16.50 6.06
CA GLU A 165 14.01 -15.54 7.15
C GLU A 165 14.89 -14.35 6.78
N ILE A 166 14.37 -13.16 7.07
CA ILE A 166 15.05 -11.89 6.90
C ILE A 166 15.02 -11.12 8.21
N LYS A 167 16.04 -10.30 8.41
CA LYS A 167 16.12 -9.39 9.54
C LYS A 167 16.42 -7.99 9.05
N GLU A 168 15.76 -6.99 9.64
CA GLU A 168 16.06 -5.58 9.37
C GLU A 168 17.55 -5.30 9.66
N ALA A 169 18.25 -4.78 8.66
CA ALA A 169 19.67 -4.47 8.74
C ALA A 169 19.92 -3.06 9.30
N SER A 170 18.99 -2.14 9.05
CA SER A 170 18.97 -0.79 9.61
C SER A 170 17.54 -0.29 9.73
N VAL A 171 17.31 0.65 10.66
CA VAL A 171 16.02 1.34 10.80
C VAL A 171 15.60 1.93 9.46
N GLY A 172 14.39 1.59 9.01
CA GLY A 172 13.80 2.17 7.80
C GLY A 172 13.66 3.70 7.88
N SER A 173 13.62 4.35 6.71
CA SER A 173 13.40 5.79 6.57
C SER A 173 12.31 6.06 5.54
N GLY A 174 11.47 7.06 5.77
CA GLY A 174 10.45 7.45 4.82
C GLY A 174 10.23 8.96 4.78
N ALA A 175 9.70 9.45 3.67
CA ALA A 175 9.37 10.85 3.49
C ALA A 175 8.10 11.05 2.65
N LEU A 176 7.45 12.20 2.86
CA LEU A 176 6.28 12.64 2.10
C LEU A 176 6.72 13.25 0.75
N CYS A 177 7.13 12.37 -0.14
CA CYS A 177 7.64 12.75 -1.45
C CYS A 177 7.21 11.79 -2.56
N GLY A 178 6.11 11.08 -2.36
CA GLY A 178 5.51 10.22 -3.38
C GLY A 178 4.98 10.98 -4.60
N SER A 179 4.46 10.25 -5.59
CA SER A 179 4.05 10.82 -6.88
C SER A 179 2.99 11.93 -6.79
N THR A 180 2.13 11.92 -5.77
CA THR A 180 1.16 13.01 -5.56
C THR A 180 1.83 14.38 -5.40
N TYR A 181 3.01 14.44 -4.78
CA TYR A 181 3.78 15.68 -4.65
C TYR A 181 4.40 16.12 -5.99
N LEU A 182 4.75 15.17 -6.85
CA LEU A 182 5.19 15.47 -8.21
C LEU A 182 4.04 16.07 -9.03
N ASN A 183 2.84 15.49 -8.93
CA ASN A 183 1.64 15.98 -9.63
C ASN A 183 1.32 17.41 -9.19
N GLN A 184 1.32 17.68 -7.88
CA GLN A 184 1.11 19.04 -7.35
C GLN A 184 2.15 20.05 -7.87
N ARG A 185 3.43 19.68 -7.89
CA ARG A 185 4.50 20.55 -8.39
C ARG A 185 4.37 20.80 -9.89
N PHE A 186 3.97 19.79 -10.65
CA PHE A 186 3.74 19.93 -12.09
C PHE A 186 2.55 20.85 -12.38
N GLU A 187 1.44 20.69 -11.65
CA GLU A 187 0.28 21.60 -11.78
C GLU A 187 0.67 23.05 -11.46
N MET A 188 1.39 23.27 -10.33
CA MET A 188 1.89 24.59 -9.96
C MET A 188 2.81 25.17 -11.03
N PHE A 189 3.67 24.35 -11.64
CA PHE A 189 4.53 24.75 -12.74
C PHE A 189 3.71 25.22 -13.94
N LEU A 190 2.73 24.43 -14.40
CA LEU A 190 1.85 24.80 -15.52
C LEU A 190 1.16 26.14 -15.25
N ARG A 191 0.52 26.28 -14.07
CA ARG A 191 -0.14 27.52 -13.68
C ARG A 191 0.82 28.69 -13.60
N SER A 192 2.03 28.51 -13.10
CA SER A 192 3.01 29.59 -13.01
C SER A 192 3.47 30.10 -14.39
N ARG A 193 3.56 29.20 -15.37
CA ARG A 193 4.11 29.48 -16.70
C ARG A 193 3.06 29.96 -17.68
N LEU A 194 1.84 29.42 -17.61
CA LEU A 194 0.82 29.56 -18.64
C LEU A 194 -0.39 30.40 -18.21
N LYS A 195 -0.49 30.84 -16.95
CA LYS A 195 -1.64 31.63 -16.45
C LYS A 195 -2.01 32.89 -17.24
N ASN A 196 -1.10 33.43 -18.04
CA ASN A 196 -1.30 34.65 -18.82
C ASN A 196 -1.47 34.36 -20.32
N GLU A 197 -1.44 33.09 -20.73
CA GLU A 197 -1.64 32.69 -22.12
C GLU A 197 -3.14 32.65 -22.46
N ASP A 198 -3.48 33.06 -23.68
CA ASP A 198 -4.86 33.04 -24.15
C ASP A 198 -5.40 31.59 -24.20
N GLY A 199 -6.56 31.37 -23.58
CA GLY A 199 -7.19 30.05 -23.51
C GLY A 199 -6.66 29.13 -22.40
N PHE A 200 -5.81 29.63 -21.49
CA PHE A 200 -5.43 28.87 -20.31
C PHE A 200 -6.53 28.90 -19.24
N ASP A 201 -7.11 27.74 -18.95
CA ASP A 201 -8.13 27.54 -17.94
C ASP A 201 -7.93 26.23 -17.15
N ASP A 202 -8.84 25.96 -16.20
CA ASP A 202 -8.77 24.78 -15.36
C ASP A 202 -9.05 23.48 -16.13
N GLU A 203 -9.78 23.52 -17.25
CA GLU A 203 -10.05 22.36 -18.09
C GLU A 203 -8.77 21.92 -18.82
N LEU A 204 -8.02 22.88 -19.37
CA LEU A 204 -6.72 22.62 -19.97
C LEU A 204 -5.69 22.10 -18.95
N VAL A 205 -5.73 22.61 -17.71
CA VAL A 205 -4.88 22.08 -16.63
C VAL A 205 -5.26 20.63 -16.31
N ALA A 206 -6.56 20.31 -16.21
CA ALA A 206 -7.01 18.95 -15.94
C ALA A 206 -6.57 17.98 -17.05
N GLU A 207 -6.73 18.35 -18.33
CA GLU A 207 -6.27 17.54 -19.47
C GLU A 207 -4.75 17.33 -19.44
N ALA A 208 -3.99 18.39 -19.15
CA ALA A 208 -2.54 18.30 -19.04
C ALA A 208 -2.09 17.41 -17.87
N MET A 209 -2.81 17.43 -16.75
CA MET A 209 -2.55 16.58 -15.58
C MET A 209 -2.87 15.11 -15.86
N GLU A 210 -4.01 14.81 -16.50
CA GLU A 210 -4.37 13.45 -16.93
C GLU A 210 -3.28 12.88 -17.86
N ARG A 211 -2.85 13.68 -18.84
CA ARG A 211 -1.78 13.27 -19.76
C ARG A 211 -0.44 13.06 -19.05
N PHE A 212 -0.12 13.87 -18.04
CA PHE A 212 1.11 13.72 -17.26
C PHE A 212 1.12 12.43 -16.43
N GLU A 213 -0.01 12.07 -15.82
CA GLU A 213 -0.16 10.80 -15.11
C GLU A 213 -0.05 9.61 -16.08
N ASP A 214 -0.76 9.67 -17.21
CA ASP A 214 -0.83 8.54 -18.14
C ASP A 214 0.45 8.31 -18.96
N GLN A 215 1.16 9.36 -19.37
CA GLN A 215 2.27 9.25 -20.32
C GLN A 215 3.64 9.44 -19.67
N VAL A 216 3.75 10.21 -18.59
CA VAL A 216 5.05 10.57 -18.00
C VAL A 216 5.33 9.76 -16.74
N SER A 217 4.31 9.57 -15.89
CA SER A 217 4.46 8.77 -14.66
C SER A 217 4.54 7.27 -14.92
N SER A 218 3.88 6.77 -15.97
CA SER A 218 3.90 5.36 -16.36
C SER A 218 5.19 4.94 -17.11
N GLU A 219 5.84 5.89 -17.80
CA GLU A 219 7.05 5.65 -18.60
C GLU A 219 8.34 5.92 -17.84
N ALA A 220 8.30 6.48 -16.62
CA ALA A 220 9.48 6.72 -15.80
C ALA A 220 10.13 5.37 -15.43
N PRO A 221 11.21 4.95 -16.11
CA PRO A 221 11.78 3.65 -15.84
C PRO A 221 12.59 3.76 -14.55
N ILE A 222 12.68 2.65 -13.82
CA ILE A 222 13.61 2.45 -12.69
C ILE A 222 15.05 2.91 -13.05
N SER A 223 15.39 3.06 -14.34
CA SER A 223 16.65 3.65 -14.83
C SER A 223 16.97 5.05 -14.31
N LEU A 224 15.99 5.85 -13.87
CA LEU A 224 16.25 7.16 -13.25
C LEU A 224 16.91 7.06 -11.87
N LEU A 225 16.80 5.92 -11.17
CA LEU A 225 17.50 5.67 -9.90
C LEU A 225 18.99 5.38 -10.07
N ARG A 226 19.47 5.06 -11.28
CA ARG A 226 20.92 4.89 -11.54
C ARG A 226 21.70 6.20 -11.56
N TYR A 227 21.03 7.34 -11.73
CA TYR A 227 21.73 8.63 -11.90
C TYR A 227 22.09 9.35 -10.59
N TYR A 228 21.67 8.81 -9.43
CA TYR A 228 21.97 9.39 -8.11
C TYR A 228 22.83 8.48 -7.21
N ALA A 229 23.41 7.42 -7.78
CA ALA A 229 24.29 6.46 -7.08
C ALA A 229 25.77 6.53 -7.52
N GLU A 230 26.18 7.64 -8.14
CA GLU A 230 27.58 8.05 -8.37
C GLU A 230 27.82 9.44 -7.76
#